data_AF-A0A931Z8N9-F1
#
_entry.id   AF-A0A931Z8N9-F1
#
_cell.length_a   1.000
_cell.length_b   1.000
_cell.length_c   1.000
_cell.angle_alpha   90.00
_cell.angle_beta   90.00
_cell.angle_gamma   90.00
#
_symmetry.space_group_name_H-M   'P 1'
#
loop_
_entity.id
_entity.type
_entity.pdbx_description
1 polymer ?
#
loop_
_entity_poly.entity_id
_entity_poly.type
_entity_poly.pdbx_seq_one_letter_code
_entity_poly.pdbx_strand_id
1 'polypeptide(L)'
;MKTPILLLSSLAFVATATAQPCRGGNRGACDRPARVACGATSTAPLQLSAAARDALLFQIEEERMAREIYAALEAKWSLPQFRHIQRAEQRHEDALRALATRASLTPPAAVAGKFAAAVVQQRYDELLARGLRSADEALAAGAAVERQDLADLQALVACTDSEELRNVARSLAGASERHLAAFEGRPGGAGGRNQACAGTRRRS
;
A
#
# COMPACT_ATOMS: atom_id res chain seq x y z
N MET A 1 -22.63 -58.94 -38.58
CA MET A 1 -23.72 -58.41 -39.42
C MET A 1 -23.68 -56.89 -39.34
N LYS A 2 -23.69 -56.26 -40.53
CA LYS A 2 -23.75 -54.83 -40.90
C LYS A 2 -23.94 -53.76 -39.81
N THR A 3 -22.98 -52.83 -39.79
CA THR A 3 -23.13 -51.42 -39.37
C THR A 3 -24.26 -50.70 -40.11
N PRO A 4 -24.84 -49.66 -39.49
CA PRO A 4 -25.04 -48.42 -40.22
C PRO A 4 -24.38 -47.23 -39.52
N ILE A 5 -23.67 -46.49 -40.36
CA ILE A 5 -23.05 -45.19 -40.16
C ILE A 5 -24.18 -44.14 -40.05
N LEU A 6 -24.20 -43.36 -38.97
CA LEU A 6 -25.04 -42.17 -38.85
C LEU A 6 -24.15 -40.93 -39.01
N LEU A 7 -24.24 -40.32 -40.19
CA LEU A 7 -23.70 -39.01 -40.53
C LEU A 7 -24.46 -37.94 -39.74
N LEU A 8 -23.82 -37.31 -38.74
CA LEU A 8 -24.26 -36.03 -38.22
C LEU A 8 -23.55 -34.90 -38.98
N SER A 9 -24.32 -34.25 -39.84
CA SER A 9 -24.04 -32.99 -40.49
C SER A 9 -24.68 -31.84 -39.69
N SER A 10 -24.16 -30.62 -39.90
CA SER A 10 -24.66 -29.31 -39.41
C SER A 10 -24.15 -28.92 -38.01
N LEU A 11 -23.73 -27.70 -37.69
CA LEU A 11 -23.73 -26.42 -38.40
C LEU A 11 -22.73 -25.51 -37.67
N ALA A 12 -21.76 -24.91 -38.37
CA ALA A 12 -20.87 -23.92 -37.77
C ALA A 12 -21.64 -22.59 -37.63
N PHE A 13 -21.85 -22.14 -36.40
CA PHE A 13 -22.45 -20.82 -36.12
C PHE A 13 -21.35 -19.76 -36.23
N VAL A 14 -21.35 -19.01 -37.33
CA VAL A 14 -20.50 -17.82 -37.49
C VAL A 14 -21.19 -16.67 -36.75
N ALA A 15 -20.64 -16.27 -35.61
CA ALA A 15 -21.07 -15.06 -34.91
C ALA A 15 -20.54 -13.83 -35.65
N THR A 16 -21.39 -13.21 -36.47
CA THR A 16 -21.14 -11.88 -37.04
C THR A 16 -21.38 -10.83 -35.96
N ALA A 17 -20.30 -10.25 -35.42
CA ALA A 17 -20.37 -9.09 -34.56
C ALA A 17 -20.82 -7.87 -35.40
N THR A 18 -22.08 -7.49 -35.28
CA THR A 18 -22.57 -6.22 -35.82
C THR A 18 -22.17 -5.10 -34.84
N ALA A 19 -21.24 -4.24 -35.28
CA ALA A 19 -20.94 -3.00 -34.59
C ALA A 19 -22.16 -2.06 -34.72
N GLN A 20 -22.87 -1.85 -33.60
CA GLN A 20 -23.99 -0.93 -33.52
C GLN A 20 -23.46 0.52 -33.51
N PRO A 21 -23.81 1.38 -34.48
CA PRO A 21 -23.45 2.79 -34.42
C PRO A 21 -24.24 3.50 -33.30
N CYS A 22 -23.54 4.29 -32.50
CA CYS A 22 -24.13 5.13 -31.47
C CYS A 22 -25.07 6.16 -32.12
N ARG A 23 -26.37 6.04 -31.83
CA ARG A 23 -27.39 7.02 -32.22
C ARG A 23 -27.27 8.23 -31.30
N GLY A 24 -26.84 9.36 -31.87
CA GLY A 24 -26.68 10.63 -31.17
C GLY A 24 -28.00 11.35 -30.91
N GLY A 25 -28.07 12.05 -29.78
CA GLY A 25 -29.13 13.00 -29.47
C GLY A 25 -29.02 13.55 -28.05
N ASN A 26 -28.27 14.64 -27.85
CA ASN A 26 -28.78 15.96 -27.43
C ASN A 26 -27.60 16.92 -27.15
N ARG A 27 -27.80 18.21 -27.44
CA ARG A 27 -26.79 19.28 -27.35
C ARG A 27 -26.70 19.82 -25.91
N GLY A 28 -25.48 20.03 -25.42
CA GLY A 28 -25.20 20.81 -24.21
C GLY A 28 -23.99 20.30 -23.42
N ALA A 29 -22.86 21.03 -23.53
CA ALA A 29 -21.70 21.19 -22.63
C ALA A 29 -21.38 20.06 -21.60
N CYS A 30 -20.15 19.60 -21.41
CA CYS A 30 -18.85 20.28 -21.46
C CYS A 30 -17.76 19.32 -21.97
N ASP A 31 -16.71 19.90 -22.54
CA ASP A 31 -15.43 19.26 -22.83
C ASP A 31 -14.99 18.30 -21.72
N ARG A 32 -15.11 16.99 -21.98
CA ARG A 32 -14.37 15.99 -21.20
C ARG A 32 -12.96 15.97 -21.77
N PRO A 33 -11.92 16.37 -21.01
CA PRO A 33 -10.56 16.08 -21.45
C PRO A 33 -10.46 14.57 -21.66
N ALA A 34 -9.78 14.18 -22.74
CA ALA A 34 -9.43 12.81 -23.04
C ALA A 34 -9.00 12.10 -21.75
N ARG A 35 -9.50 10.88 -21.53
CA ARG A 35 -9.03 10.02 -20.44
C ARG A 35 -7.50 9.93 -20.57
N VAL A 36 -6.78 10.62 -19.70
CA VAL A 36 -5.36 10.37 -19.46
C VAL A 36 -5.28 8.90 -19.07
N ALA A 37 -4.59 8.11 -19.88
CA ALA A 37 -4.32 6.72 -19.57
C ALA A 37 -3.75 6.64 -18.15
N CYS A 38 -4.38 5.82 -17.31
CA CYS A 38 -3.92 5.59 -15.96
C CYS A 38 -2.53 4.93 -16.02
N GLY A 39 -1.53 5.65 -15.53
CA GLY A 39 -0.27 5.14 -14.99
C GLY A 39 0.55 4.22 -15.89
N ALA A 40 1.36 4.79 -16.77
CA ALA A 40 2.58 4.09 -17.17
C ALA A 40 3.51 4.04 -15.95
N THR A 41 3.60 2.89 -15.28
CA THR A 41 4.64 2.66 -14.27
C THR A 41 5.98 2.76 -15.00
N SER A 42 6.78 3.76 -14.65
CA SER A 42 8.12 3.89 -15.21
C SER A 42 8.89 2.59 -14.97
N THR A 43 9.41 1.98 -16.02
CA THR A 43 10.29 0.80 -15.95
C THR A 43 11.77 1.20 -15.91
N ALA A 44 12.05 2.50 -15.95
CA ALA A 44 13.41 3.01 -15.93
C ALA A 44 14.10 2.70 -14.58
N PRO A 45 15.41 2.40 -14.60
CA PRO A 45 16.20 2.26 -13.39
C PRO A 45 16.07 3.49 -12.50
N LEU A 46 15.90 3.26 -11.19
CA LEU A 46 15.77 4.32 -10.20
C LEU A 46 17.10 4.47 -9.46
N GLN A 47 17.72 5.65 -9.55
CA GLN A 47 18.93 5.94 -8.78
C GLN A 47 18.52 6.56 -7.44
N LEU A 48 19.08 6.04 -6.36
CA LEU A 48 18.84 6.47 -4.99
C LEU A 48 20.18 6.63 -4.27
N SER A 49 20.31 7.68 -3.46
CA SER A 49 21.38 7.77 -2.46
C SER A 49 21.37 6.55 -1.51
N ALA A 50 22.50 6.27 -0.86
CA ALA A 50 22.58 5.20 0.14
C ALA A 50 21.52 5.37 1.24
N ALA A 51 21.35 6.60 1.75
CA ALA A 51 20.34 6.90 2.75
C ALA A 51 18.91 6.62 2.26
N ALA A 52 18.57 6.98 1.01
CA ALA A 52 17.25 6.70 0.45
C ALA A 52 17.03 5.20 0.21
N ARG A 53 18.08 4.43 -0.12
CA ARG A 53 18.02 2.97 -0.25
C ARG A 53 17.71 2.33 1.11
N ASP A 54 18.42 2.73 2.15
CA ASP A 54 18.23 2.20 3.51
C ASP A 54 16.82 2.53 4.04
N ALA A 55 16.37 3.78 3.84
CA ALA A 55 15.03 4.19 4.24
C ALA A 55 13.93 3.46 3.47
N LEU A 56 14.12 3.20 2.17
CA LEU A 56 13.17 2.40 1.38
C LEU A 56 13.08 0.96 1.89
N LEU A 57 14.21 0.33 2.20
CA LEU A 57 14.23 -1.03 2.76
C LEU A 57 13.57 -1.07 4.15
N PHE A 58 13.83 -0.07 4.98
CA PHE A 58 13.21 0.07 6.29
C PHE A 58 11.67 0.16 6.19
N GLN A 59 11.17 1.00 5.28
CA GLN A 59 9.73 1.19 5.06
C GLN A 59 9.06 -0.08 4.54
N ILE A 60 9.73 -0.88 3.69
CA ILE A 60 9.21 -2.20 3.28
C ILE A 60 9.00 -3.12 4.50
N GLU A 61 9.91 -3.09 5.47
CA GLU A 61 9.77 -3.88 6.70
C GLU A 61 8.68 -3.34 7.63
N GLU A 62 8.53 -2.03 7.74
CA GLU A 62 7.51 -1.39 8.58
C GLU A 62 6.08 -1.65 8.06
N GLU A 63 5.85 -1.54 6.76
CA GLU A 63 4.57 -1.87 6.11
C GLU A 63 4.24 -3.37 6.26
N ARG A 64 5.24 -4.23 6.15
CA ARG A 64 5.09 -5.67 6.41
C ARG A 64 4.70 -5.93 7.86
N MET A 65 5.37 -5.27 8.81
CA MET A 65 5.08 -5.36 10.23
C MET A 65 3.64 -4.96 10.52
N ALA A 66 3.20 -3.81 9.98
CA ALA A 66 1.83 -3.34 10.13
C ALA A 66 0.82 -4.38 9.63
N ARG A 67 1.02 -4.90 8.39
CA ARG A 67 0.15 -5.96 7.84
C ARG A 67 0.10 -7.20 8.74
N GLU A 68 1.24 -7.69 9.20
CA GLU A 68 1.31 -8.92 9.99
C GLU A 68 0.65 -8.75 11.37
N ILE A 69 0.84 -7.60 12.04
CA ILE A 69 0.14 -7.25 13.28
C ILE A 69 -1.38 -7.21 13.02
N TYR A 70 -1.81 -6.52 11.96
CA TYR A 70 -3.24 -6.36 11.67
C TYR A 70 -3.90 -7.69 11.31
N ALA A 71 -3.23 -8.56 10.56
CA ALA A 71 -3.72 -9.90 10.29
C ALA A 71 -3.93 -10.70 11.59
N ALA A 72 -2.98 -10.66 12.51
CA ALA A 72 -3.09 -11.36 13.79
C ALA A 72 -4.21 -10.80 14.69
N LEU A 73 -4.34 -9.47 14.75
CA LEU A 73 -5.37 -8.81 15.55
C LEU A 73 -6.77 -8.94 14.94
N GLU A 74 -6.89 -9.00 13.61
CA GLU A 74 -8.14 -9.33 12.93
C GLU A 74 -8.60 -10.74 13.28
N ALA A 75 -7.70 -11.72 13.20
CA ALA A 75 -8.02 -13.10 13.55
C ALA A 75 -8.44 -13.27 15.01
N LYS A 76 -7.90 -12.44 15.92
CA LYS A 76 -8.22 -12.49 17.35
C LYS A 76 -9.53 -11.79 17.72
N TRP A 77 -9.79 -10.61 17.14
CA TRP A 77 -10.84 -9.71 17.61
C TRP A 77 -11.96 -9.45 16.60
N SER A 78 -11.78 -9.84 15.34
CA SER A 78 -12.74 -9.65 14.25
C SER A 78 -13.16 -8.19 14.02
N LEU A 79 -12.30 -7.23 14.36
CA LEU A 79 -12.58 -5.80 14.18
C LEU A 79 -12.38 -5.39 12.71
N PRO A 80 -13.36 -4.70 12.09
CA PRO A 80 -13.34 -4.40 10.67
C PRO A 80 -12.19 -3.49 10.24
N GLN A 81 -11.66 -2.66 11.15
CA GLN A 81 -10.49 -1.82 10.93
C GLN A 81 -9.30 -2.66 10.45
N PHE A 82 -8.94 -3.71 11.20
CA PHE A 82 -7.82 -4.58 10.86
C PHE A 82 -8.05 -5.36 9.56
N ARG A 83 -9.28 -5.80 9.28
CA ARG A 83 -9.61 -6.49 8.03
C ARG A 83 -9.39 -5.59 6.82
N HIS A 84 -9.72 -4.31 6.91
CA HIS A 84 -9.66 -3.40 5.78
C HIS A 84 -8.26 -2.81 5.58
N ILE A 85 -7.63 -2.41 6.69
CA ILE A 85 -6.35 -1.70 6.69
C ILE A 85 -5.21 -2.65 6.30
N GLN A 86 -5.19 -3.91 6.74
CA GLN A 86 -4.13 -4.87 6.34
C GLN A 86 -4.00 -5.05 4.82
N ARG A 87 -5.11 -4.89 4.06
CA ARG A 87 -5.08 -4.94 2.59
C ARG A 87 -4.45 -3.69 2.00
N ALA A 88 -4.55 -2.54 2.66
CA ALA A 88 -3.84 -1.33 2.28
C ALA A 88 -2.33 -1.49 2.51
N GLU A 89 -1.92 -2.04 3.65
CA GLU A 89 -0.49 -2.27 3.95
C GLU A 89 0.17 -3.25 2.97
N GLN A 90 -0.57 -4.25 2.47
CA GLN A 90 -0.05 -5.06 1.36
C GLN A 90 0.26 -4.20 0.12
N ARG A 91 -0.64 -3.29 -0.26
CA ARG A 91 -0.44 -2.42 -1.44
C ARG A 91 0.68 -1.41 -1.22
N HIS A 92 0.86 -0.92 0.01
CA HIS A 92 1.96 -0.04 0.36
C HIS A 92 3.30 -0.78 0.25
N GLU A 93 3.41 -1.97 0.84
CA GLU A 93 4.60 -2.81 0.69
C GLU A 93 4.90 -3.11 -0.78
N ASP A 94 3.88 -3.48 -1.58
CA ASP A 94 4.04 -3.76 -3.00
C ASP A 94 4.58 -2.54 -3.77
N ALA A 95 4.07 -1.34 -3.46
CA ALA A 95 4.52 -0.11 -4.09
C ALA A 95 6.00 0.19 -3.76
N LEU A 96 6.41 0.02 -2.50
CA LEU A 96 7.79 0.20 -2.09
C LEU A 96 8.71 -0.87 -2.69
N ARG A 97 8.28 -2.14 -2.75
CA ARG A 97 9.04 -3.22 -3.42
C ARG A 97 9.22 -2.98 -4.91
N ALA A 98 8.25 -2.37 -5.58
CA ALA A 98 8.39 -1.98 -6.98
C ALA A 98 9.50 -0.93 -7.17
N LEU A 99 9.58 0.06 -6.27
CA LEU A 99 10.70 1.02 -6.27
C LEU A 99 12.03 0.33 -5.97
N ALA A 100 12.08 -0.56 -4.98
CA ALA A 100 13.29 -1.29 -4.59
C ALA A 100 13.83 -2.13 -5.75
N THR A 101 12.94 -2.82 -6.48
CA THR A 101 13.30 -3.58 -7.69
C THR A 101 13.98 -2.69 -8.73
N ARG A 102 13.42 -1.51 -9.02
CA ARG A 102 13.98 -0.56 -9.99
C ARG A 102 15.28 0.10 -9.51
N ALA A 103 15.47 0.20 -8.19
CA ALA A 103 16.71 0.64 -7.57
C ALA A 103 17.75 -0.48 -7.41
N SER A 104 17.48 -1.67 -7.98
CA SER A 104 18.34 -2.86 -7.86
C SER A 104 18.65 -3.23 -6.40
N LEU A 105 17.64 -3.07 -5.53
CA LEU A 105 17.67 -3.48 -4.14
C LEU A 105 17.01 -4.83 -3.97
N THR A 106 17.52 -5.62 -3.03
CA THR A 106 16.87 -6.85 -2.57
C THR A 106 16.38 -6.62 -1.14
N PRO A 107 15.06 -6.48 -0.93
CA PRO A 107 14.54 -6.42 0.42
C PRO A 107 14.80 -7.72 1.19
N PRO A 108 14.88 -7.68 2.53
CA PRO A 108 15.00 -8.88 3.35
C PRO A 108 13.92 -9.92 3.03
N ALA A 109 14.26 -11.20 3.22
CA ALA A 109 13.31 -12.29 3.03
C ALA A 109 12.12 -12.12 3.99
N ALA A 110 10.90 -12.23 3.45
CA ALA A 110 9.67 -12.09 4.21
C ALA A 110 9.37 -13.36 5.02
N VAL A 111 10.08 -13.55 6.13
CA VAL A 111 9.78 -14.58 7.12
C VAL A 111 8.79 -14.00 8.12
N ALA A 112 7.66 -14.69 8.33
CA ALA A 112 6.59 -14.23 9.22
C ALA A 112 7.10 -13.98 10.64
N GLY A 113 6.76 -12.84 11.21
CA GLY A 113 7.16 -12.38 12.54
C GLY A 113 8.65 -12.12 12.70
N LYS A 114 9.41 -12.01 11.60
CA LYS A 114 10.85 -11.77 11.60
C LYS A 114 11.23 -10.61 10.71
N PHE A 115 11.88 -9.61 11.31
CA PHE A 115 12.32 -8.37 10.68
C PHE A 115 13.83 -8.18 10.85
N ALA A 116 14.51 -7.71 9.81
CA ALA A 116 15.94 -7.50 9.81
C ALA A 116 16.34 -6.26 10.63
N ALA A 117 15.56 -5.18 10.52
CA ALA A 117 15.71 -4.01 11.37
C ALA A 117 15.29 -4.33 12.82
N ALA A 118 16.25 -4.30 13.76
CA ALA A 118 16.01 -4.64 15.17
C ALA A 118 14.91 -3.79 15.82
N VAL A 119 14.81 -2.50 15.45
CA VAL A 119 13.75 -1.61 15.95
C VAL A 119 12.36 -2.03 15.46
N VAL A 120 12.24 -2.55 14.22
CA VAL A 120 10.98 -3.06 13.68
C VAL A 120 10.62 -4.37 14.38
N GLN A 121 11.60 -5.26 14.60
CA GLN A 121 11.37 -6.49 15.36
C GLN A 121 10.87 -6.20 16.78
N GLN A 122 11.51 -5.26 17.48
CA GLN A 122 11.09 -4.89 18.83
C GLN A 122 9.67 -4.32 18.83
N ARG A 123 9.34 -3.41 17.91
CA ARG A 123 7.98 -2.85 17.77
C ARG A 123 6.95 -3.94 17.48
N TYR A 124 7.28 -4.89 16.61
CA TYR A 124 6.41 -6.04 16.31
C TYR A 124 6.06 -6.82 17.57
N ASP A 125 7.09 -7.26 18.31
CA ASP A 125 6.93 -8.10 19.49
C ASP A 125 6.12 -7.37 20.57
N GLU A 126 6.42 -6.08 20.82
CA GLU A 126 5.75 -5.26 21.82
C GLU A 126 4.29 -4.98 21.47
N LEU A 127 4.02 -4.51 20.25
CA LEU A 127 2.68 -4.09 19.83
C LEU A 127 1.75 -5.28 19.61
N LEU A 128 2.27 -6.42 19.13
CA LEU A 128 1.48 -7.65 19.02
C LEU A 128 1.10 -8.17 20.41
N ALA A 129 2.08 -8.30 21.32
CA ALA A 129 1.81 -8.75 22.69
C ALA A 129 0.81 -7.83 23.39
N ARG A 130 0.91 -6.52 23.16
CA ARG A 130 -0.05 -5.54 23.67
C ARG A 130 -1.45 -5.73 23.07
N GLY A 131 -1.56 -5.77 21.75
CA GLY A 131 -2.84 -5.86 21.07
C GLY A 131 -3.60 -7.16 21.33
N LEU A 132 -2.90 -8.23 21.74
CA LEU A 132 -3.53 -9.49 22.11
C LEU A 132 -4.19 -9.49 23.50
N ARG A 133 -4.01 -8.43 24.31
CA ARG A 133 -4.58 -8.35 25.67
C ARG A 133 -6.08 -8.04 25.70
N SER A 134 -6.53 -7.11 24.86
CA SER A 134 -7.94 -6.70 24.76
C SER A 134 -8.21 -6.04 23.41
N ALA A 135 -9.50 -5.92 23.03
CA ALA A 135 -9.90 -5.21 21.82
C ALA A 135 -9.48 -3.73 21.84
N ASP A 136 -9.57 -3.06 22.99
CA ASP A 136 -9.14 -1.67 23.16
C ASP A 136 -7.62 -1.53 22.99
N GLU A 137 -6.85 -2.44 23.58
CA GLU A 137 -5.39 -2.46 23.41
C GLU A 137 -4.98 -2.83 21.98
N ALA A 138 -5.80 -3.60 21.26
CA ALA A 138 -5.61 -3.86 19.83
C ALA A 138 -5.75 -2.56 19.03
N LEU A 139 -6.85 -1.82 19.19
CA LEU A 139 -7.06 -0.55 18.51
C LEU A 139 -5.95 0.46 18.86
N ALA A 140 -5.51 0.49 20.13
CA ALA A 140 -4.39 1.32 20.56
C ALA A 140 -3.06 0.89 19.92
N ALA A 141 -2.82 -0.41 19.74
CA ALA A 141 -1.65 -0.92 19.03
C ALA A 141 -1.68 -0.52 17.54
N GLY A 142 -2.85 -0.62 16.87
CA GLY A 142 -3.03 -0.13 15.51
C GLY A 142 -2.73 1.37 15.38
N ALA A 143 -3.30 2.20 16.26
CA ALA A 143 -3.00 3.63 16.29
C ALA A 143 -1.52 3.94 16.58
N ALA A 144 -0.82 3.08 17.33
CA ALA A 144 0.61 3.24 17.59
C ALA A 144 1.46 2.95 16.35
N VAL A 145 1.12 1.89 15.60
CA VAL A 145 1.76 1.59 14.31
C VAL A 145 1.60 2.76 13.34
N GLU A 146 0.37 3.23 13.11
CA GLU A 146 0.11 4.29 12.11
C GLU A 146 0.74 5.63 12.46
N ARG A 147 0.86 5.96 13.76
CA ARG A 147 1.52 7.19 14.20
C ARG A 147 3.02 7.13 13.92
N GLN A 148 3.62 5.97 14.12
CA GLN A 148 5.03 5.76 13.86
C GLN A 148 5.32 5.78 12.35
N ASP A 149 4.51 5.05 11.58
CA ASP A 149 4.61 4.99 10.13
C ASP A 149 4.44 6.38 9.48
N LEU A 150 3.44 7.16 9.93
CA LEU A 150 3.28 8.54 9.50
C LEU A 150 4.52 9.40 9.79
N ALA A 151 5.13 9.25 10.97
CA ALA A 151 6.31 10.02 11.34
C ALA A 151 7.53 9.64 10.46
N ASP A 152 7.74 8.35 10.23
CA ASP A 152 8.87 7.84 9.44
C ASP A 152 8.69 8.19 7.95
N LEU A 153 7.46 8.13 7.42
CA LEU A 153 7.12 8.58 6.06
C LEU A 153 7.29 10.10 5.89
N GLN A 154 6.88 10.91 6.87
CA GLN A 154 7.11 12.36 6.84
C GLN A 154 8.60 12.70 6.85
N ALA A 155 9.40 11.96 7.64
CA ALA A 155 10.85 12.09 7.64
C ALA A 155 11.44 11.73 6.26
N LEU A 156 10.99 10.62 5.65
CA LEU A 156 11.40 10.22 4.31
C LEU A 156 11.04 11.27 3.26
N VAL A 157 9.83 11.83 3.33
CA VAL A 157 9.37 12.91 2.45
C VAL A 157 10.25 14.15 2.58
N ALA A 158 10.80 14.43 3.76
CA ALA A 158 11.68 15.58 3.98
C ALA A 158 13.12 15.33 3.50
N CYS A 159 13.63 14.09 3.59
CA CYS A 159 15.07 13.82 3.45
C CYS A 159 15.49 13.10 2.15
N THR A 160 14.58 12.40 1.46
CA THR A 160 14.93 11.66 0.23
C THR A 160 15.45 12.60 -0.87
N ASP A 161 16.31 12.11 -1.76
CA ASP A 161 16.79 12.78 -2.98
C ASP A 161 15.96 12.45 -4.23
N SER A 162 15.07 11.45 -4.13
CA SER A 162 14.24 10.99 -5.24
C SER A 162 12.82 11.57 -5.15
N GLU A 163 12.41 12.33 -6.18
CA GLU A 163 11.04 12.82 -6.29
C GLU A 163 10.02 11.68 -6.39
N GLU A 164 10.38 10.59 -7.05
CA GLU A 164 9.51 9.42 -7.20
C GLU A 164 9.27 8.73 -5.86
N LEU A 165 10.32 8.47 -5.08
CA LEU A 165 10.19 7.93 -3.73
C LEU A 165 9.43 8.90 -2.82
N ARG A 166 9.66 10.21 -2.96
CA ARG A 166 8.94 11.24 -2.21
C ARG A 166 7.44 11.21 -2.48
N ASN A 167 7.04 11.01 -3.73
CA ASN A 167 5.62 10.98 -4.10
C ASN A 167 4.92 9.73 -3.58
N VAL A 168 5.57 8.57 -3.63
CA VAL A 168 5.06 7.34 -3.00
C VAL A 168 4.95 7.54 -1.49
N ALA A 169 5.99 8.04 -0.82
CA ALA A 169 5.98 8.27 0.63
C ALA A 169 4.89 9.26 1.07
N ARG A 170 4.61 10.33 0.30
CA ARG A 170 3.47 11.24 0.56
C ARG A 170 2.13 10.54 0.46
N SER A 171 1.96 9.65 -0.52
CA SER A 171 0.72 8.89 -0.70
C SER A 171 0.47 7.94 0.46
N LEU A 172 1.53 7.23 0.89
CA LEU A 172 1.50 6.35 2.06
C LEU A 172 1.20 7.16 3.32
N ALA A 173 1.88 8.29 3.56
CA ALA A 173 1.64 9.13 4.73
C ALA A 173 0.17 9.59 4.83
N GLY A 174 -0.42 10.00 3.71
CA GLY A 174 -1.84 10.35 3.66
C GLY A 174 -2.76 9.15 3.91
N ALA A 175 -2.33 7.92 3.61
CA ALA A 175 -3.05 6.69 3.98
C ALA A 175 -2.92 6.39 5.47
N SER A 176 -1.72 6.46 6.05
CA SER A 176 -1.46 6.25 7.47
C SER A 176 -2.25 7.25 8.33
N GLU A 177 -2.41 8.51 7.88
CA GLU A 177 -3.31 9.48 8.53
C GLU A 177 -4.78 9.00 8.60
N ARG A 178 -5.28 8.38 7.51
CA ARG A 178 -6.64 7.85 7.47
C ARG A 178 -6.79 6.58 8.31
N HIS A 179 -5.77 5.71 8.30
CA HIS A 179 -5.73 4.52 9.13
C HIS A 179 -5.70 4.90 10.63
N LEU A 180 -4.85 5.86 11.00
CA LEU A 180 -4.79 6.41 12.35
C LEU A 180 -6.15 6.94 12.81
N ALA A 181 -6.81 7.74 11.96
CA ALA A 181 -8.16 8.23 12.26
C ALA A 181 -9.17 7.09 12.46
N ALA A 182 -9.08 6.02 11.67
CA ALA A 182 -9.94 4.84 11.82
C ALA A 182 -9.69 4.08 13.13
N PHE A 183 -8.43 3.95 13.59
CA PHE A 183 -8.12 3.33 14.88
C PHE A 183 -8.47 4.22 16.07
N GLU A 184 -8.33 5.55 15.96
CA GLU A 184 -8.71 6.52 17.00
C GLU A 184 -10.23 6.79 17.05
N GLY A 185 -11.01 6.22 16.14
CA GLY A 185 -12.46 6.44 16.06
C GLY A 185 -12.85 7.87 15.66
N ARG A 186 -11.98 8.55 14.92
CA ARG A 186 -12.18 9.95 14.48
C ARG A 186 -12.71 9.98 13.05
N PRO A 187 -13.71 10.82 12.72
CA PRO A 187 -14.08 11.07 11.34
C PRO A 187 -12.88 11.70 10.63
N GLY A 188 -12.42 11.10 9.52
CA GLY A 188 -11.20 11.49 8.83
C GLY A 188 -11.23 12.95 8.37
N GLY A 189 -10.43 13.79 9.02
CA GLY A 189 -10.18 15.18 8.64
C GLY A 189 -8.72 15.35 8.23
N ALA A 190 -8.50 15.86 7.02
CA ALA A 190 -7.17 16.16 6.49
C ALA A 190 -6.43 17.13 7.44
N GLY A 191 -5.27 16.71 7.95
CA GLY A 191 -4.59 17.38 9.06
C GLY A 191 -3.09 17.51 8.83
N GLY A 192 -2.69 18.10 7.71
CA GLY A 192 -1.29 18.41 7.43
C GLY A 192 -0.71 19.36 8.49
N ARG A 193 0.38 18.94 9.12
CA ARG A 193 1.33 19.83 9.80
C ARG A 193 2.75 19.32 9.55
N ASN A 194 3.48 20.10 8.74
CA ASN A 194 4.92 19.98 8.58
C ASN A 194 5.58 20.12 9.95
N GLN A 195 6.24 19.06 10.43
CA GLN A 195 7.13 19.14 11.56
C GLN A 195 8.57 19.19 11.02
N ALA A 196 9.22 20.34 11.23
CA ALA A 196 10.60 20.56 10.84
C ALA A 196 11.54 19.66 11.66
N CYS A 197 12.61 19.19 11.02
CA CYS A 197 13.58 18.22 11.54
C CYS A 197 14.05 18.53 12.96
N ALA A 198 13.76 17.63 13.91
CA ALA A 198 14.51 17.55 15.16
C ALA A 198 15.78 16.70 14.92
N GLY A 199 16.85 17.38 14.54
CA GLY A 199 18.20 16.83 14.44
C GLY A 199 19.18 17.74 15.19
N THR A 200 19.54 17.32 16.40
CA THR A 200 20.75 17.66 17.16
C THR A 200 21.70 18.72 16.57
N ARG A 201 21.84 19.85 17.27
CA ARG A 201 23.17 20.44 17.55
C ARG A 201 23.32 20.71 19.05
N ARG A 202 24.27 19.98 19.65
CA ARG A 202 24.91 20.32 20.92
C ARG A 202 25.77 21.57 20.75
N ARG A 203 25.78 22.43 21.79
CA ARG A 203 26.80 23.43 22.21
C ARG A 203 27.16 24.51 21.16
N SER A 204 27.33 25.77 21.53
CA SER A 204 27.90 26.32 22.78
C SER A 204 27.10 27.51 23.28
#